data_AF-A0A6B9QZA6-F1
#
_entry.id   AF-A0A6B9QZA6-F1
#
_cell.length_a   1.000
_cell.length_b   1.000
_cell.length_c   1.000
_cell.angle_alpha   90.00
_cell.angle_beta   90.00
_cell.angle_gamma   90.00
#
_symmetry.space_group_name_H-M   'P 1'
#
loop_
_entity.id
_entity.type
_entity.pdbx_description
1 polymer ?
#
loop_
_entity_poly.entity_id
_entity_poly.type
_entity_poly.pdbx_seq_one_letter_code
_entity_poly.pdbx_strand_id
1 'polypeptide(L)' 'LQAYDPKLHLAGIPMGQRQLTPYTISGTDIVCDGDDLHFVNNAAMQQEWD' A
#
# COMPACT_ATOMS: atom_id res chain seq x y z
N LEU A 1 22.41 -8.08 1.99
CA LEU A 1 21.88 -6.76 2.38
C LEU A 1 20.52 -6.99 3.01
N GLN A 2 20.22 -6.39 4.15
CA GLN A 2 18.90 -6.53 4.78
C GLN A 2 17.85 -5.74 3.97
N ALA A 3 16.65 -6.31 3.80
CA ALA A 3 15.54 -5.74 3.02
C ALA A 3 14.27 -5.65 3.90
N TYR A 4 13.07 -5.66 3.30
CA TYR A 4 11.80 -5.58 4.05
C TYR A 4 11.70 -6.68 5.12
N ASP A 5 11.43 -6.28 6.36
CA ASP A 5 11.14 -7.14 7.48
C ASP A 5 10.04 -6.48 8.35
N PRO A 6 8.84 -7.08 8.46
CA PRO A 6 7.72 -6.49 9.20
C PRO A 6 7.98 -6.39 10.71
N LYS A 7 8.98 -7.11 11.24
CA LYS A 7 9.34 -7.11 12.67
C LYS A 7 10.25 -5.95 13.06
N LEU A 8 10.66 -5.12 12.12
CA LEU A 8 11.55 -3.98 12.40
C LEU A 8 10.78 -2.66 12.55
N HIS A 9 9.46 -2.69 12.38
CA HIS A 9 8.62 -1.52 12.66
C HIS A 9 8.69 -1.16 14.16
N LEU A 10 9.05 0.08 14.48
CA LEU A 10 9.13 0.70 15.82
C LEU A 10 9.15 -0.31 17.00
N ALA A 11 10.35 -0.71 17.44
CA ALA A 11 10.55 -1.68 18.53
C ALA A 11 9.86 -3.05 18.31
N GLY A 12 9.62 -3.41 17.06
CA GLY A 12 8.95 -4.64 16.65
C GLY A 12 7.44 -4.65 16.80
N ILE A 13 6.81 -3.48 16.97
CA ILE A 13 5.34 -3.38 16.97
C ILE A 13 4.85 -3.77 15.57
N PRO A 14 4.04 -4.83 15.41
CA PRO A 14 3.58 -5.21 14.09
C PRO A 14 2.53 -4.21 13.57
N MET A 15 2.53 -3.95 12.27
CA MET A 15 1.42 -3.27 11.61
C MET A 15 0.12 -4.06 11.77
N GLY A 16 -1.02 -3.39 11.60
CA GLY A 16 -2.33 -4.05 11.72
C GLY A 16 -2.89 -4.13 13.14
N GLN A 17 -2.45 -3.27 14.08
CA GLN A 17 -3.08 -3.13 15.41
C GLN A 17 -4.56 -2.73 15.33
N ARG A 18 -4.97 -2.19 14.17
CA ARG A 18 -6.35 -1.97 13.75
C ARG A 18 -6.53 -2.55 12.34
N GLN A 19 -7.78 -2.71 11.91
CA GLN A 19 -8.08 -3.11 10.54
C GLN A 19 -7.45 -2.14 9.54
N LEU A 20 -6.71 -2.71 8.58
CA LEU A 20 -6.28 -2.04 7.36
C LEU A 20 -7.47 -2.09 6.39
N THR A 21 -8.14 -0.96 6.23
CA THR A 21 -9.38 -0.87 5.46
C THR A 21 -9.09 -0.62 3.98
N PRO A 22 -9.80 -1.26 3.05
CA PRO A 22 -9.63 -1.04 1.62
C PRO A 22 -10.18 0.32 1.18
N TYR A 23 -9.80 0.73 -0.02
CA TYR A 23 -10.27 1.96 -0.67
C TYR A 23 -11.05 1.65 -1.95
N THR A 24 -12.17 2.32 -2.14
CA THR A 24 -12.89 2.35 -3.42
C THR A 24 -12.43 3.56 -4.23
N ILE A 25 -11.97 3.34 -5.46
CA ILE A 25 -11.61 4.45 -6.35
C ILE A 25 -12.88 5.22 -6.69
N SER A 26 -12.88 6.53 -6.42
CA SER A 26 -14.07 7.38 -6.55
C SER A 26 -14.65 7.33 -7.96
N GLY A 27 -15.96 7.16 -8.07
CA GLY A 27 -16.67 7.05 -9.35
C GLY A 27 -16.58 5.67 -10.02
N THR A 28 -15.96 4.69 -9.36
CA THR A 28 -15.84 3.30 -9.85
C THR A 28 -16.32 2.31 -8.79
N ASP A 29 -16.40 1.03 -9.16
CA ASP A 29 -16.61 -0.11 -8.28
C ASP A 29 -15.31 -0.84 -7.90
N ILE A 30 -14.15 -0.27 -8.26
CA ILE A 30 -12.84 -0.89 -8.03
C ILE A 30 -12.45 -0.68 -6.57
N VAL A 31 -12.32 -1.79 -5.85
CA VAL A 31 -11.86 -1.86 -4.45
C VAL A 31 -10.43 -2.38 -4.44
N CYS A 32 -9.53 -1.68 -3.75
CA CYS A 32 -8.10 -2.01 -3.69
C CYS A 32 -7.52 -1.78 -2.30
N ASP A 33 -6.37 -2.42 -2.02
CA ASP A 33 -5.61 -2.15 -0.82
C ASP A 33 -4.86 -0.82 -0.97
N GLY A 34 -4.55 -0.16 0.15
CA GLY A 34 -3.85 1.13 0.12
C GLY A 34 -2.47 1.05 -0.54
N ASP A 35 -1.79 -0.10 -0.42
CA ASP A 35 -0.46 -0.33 -0.98
C ASP A 35 -0.46 -0.39 -2.53
N ASP A 36 -1.58 -0.77 -3.14
CA ASP A 36 -1.75 -0.82 -4.62
C ASP A 36 -1.84 0.59 -5.23
N LEU A 37 -2.17 1.59 -4.41
CA LEU A 37 -2.25 3.00 -4.78
C LEU A 37 -0.94 3.75 -4.53
N HIS A 38 0.10 3.09 -4.02
CA HIS A 38 1.43 3.67 -3.96
C HIS A 38 2.04 3.72 -5.38
N PHE A 39 2.48 4.88 -5.85
CA PHE A 39 2.91 5.07 -7.26
C PHE A 39 4.00 4.09 -7.72
N VAL A 40 4.90 3.65 -6.83
CA VAL A 40 5.93 2.63 -7.15
C VAL A 40 5.32 1.26 -7.48
N ASN A 41 4.16 0.94 -6.90
CA ASN A 41 3.48 -0.33 -7.10
C ASN A 41 2.41 -0.25 -8.20
N ASN A 42 2.15 0.96 -8.74
CA ASN A 42 1.10 1.20 -9.71
C ASN A 42 1.69 1.64 -11.06
N ALA A 43 1.72 0.71 -12.02
CA ALA A 43 2.25 0.98 -13.35
C ALA A 43 1.42 2.03 -14.12
N ALA A 44 0.11 2.15 -13.84
CA ALA A 44 -0.71 3.16 -14.50
C ALA A 44 -0.33 4.57 -14.02
N MET A 45 -0.05 4.76 -12.73
CA MET A 45 0.44 6.03 -12.19
C MET A 45 1.86 6.37 -12.70
N GLN A 46 2.72 5.35 -12.89
CA GLN A 46 4.03 5.56 -13.53
C GLN A 46 3.87 6.01 -14.99
N GLN A 47 3.03 5.31 -15.76
CA GLN A 47 2.79 5.60 -17.16
C GLN A 47 2.07 6.94 -17.38
N GLU A 48 1.30 7.42 -16.40
CA GLU A 48 0.69 8.75 -16.44
C GLU A 48 1.75 9.87 -16.38
N TRP A 49 2.88 9.62 -15.70
CA TRP A 49 3.97 10.58 -15.56
C TRP A 49 4.99 10.54 -16.72
N ASP A 50 5.15 9.39 -17.38
CA ASP A 50 6.02 9.18 -18.55
C ASP A 50 5.70 10.10 -19.73
#